data_AF-A0A9W7LAB8-F1
#
_entry.id   AF-A0A9W7LAB8-F1
#
_cell.length_a   1.000
_cell.length_b   1.000
_cell.length_c   1.000
_cell.angle_alpha   90.00
_cell.angle_beta   90.00
_cell.angle_gamma   90.00
#
_symmetry.space_group_name_H-M   'P 1'
#
loop_
_entity.id
_entity.type
_entity.pdbx_description
1 polymer ?
#
loop_
_entity_poly.entity_id
_entity_poly.type
_entity_poly.pdbx_seq_one_letter_code
_entity_poly.pdbx_strand_id
1 'polypeptide(L)'
;MIFSTNSSVPEAHHVNMAVCSSAPSTIYAAYQVGKDGEEYYIMIGTSKDGGETWDKGRVVVRGGGSMWDPVLYCSGEGKLSLFFGLGEVGGGRGGDLLVIRSEDGGVGWGERVLVMAQGEGVLGGGVLSFSNMLVSVSGNLLLPIQSPSSSTSTSAASLIVSTDQGETWSLLPSLSPWNITTSPASEILDPAIFSGGGSSGCSVYFRSVSGYAWSALTTDPTCLTGWSEAVERLDLPNPDARVSVADGPAGGVFLSGNFGGGGEELGGIGIDKSVDGGARWARWEGDIGQGVENVTGTSAALVLTPDERKKGNSIYRVIVAYEQPGGIDCRQFSYNVVGDVEDIWNAEMFFVGVGLSTLFVCILAFLLHLNHKLFSPRKSDLESLQEPLNDRNDRETINDQTIVRGGTVVTAFGRRGTVRDLRVAADGGLGFS
;
A
#
# COMPACT_ATOMS: atom_id res chain seq x y z
N MET A 1 -24.48 0.95 4.70
CA MET A 1 -24.76 -0.35 4.06
C MET A 1 -24.87 -0.15 2.56
N ILE A 2 -23.91 -0.67 1.78
CA ILE A 2 -23.92 -0.57 0.30
C ILE A 2 -25.02 -1.44 -0.27
N PHE A 3 -25.06 -2.68 0.23
CA PHE A 3 -25.98 -3.70 -0.22
C PHE A 3 -26.58 -4.31 1.04
N SER A 4 -27.77 -3.83 1.43
CA SER A 4 -28.63 -4.64 2.28
C SER A 4 -29.05 -5.79 1.42
N THR A 5 -28.75 -7.01 1.85
CA THR A 5 -29.61 -8.09 1.41
C THR A 5 -31.04 -7.67 1.76
N ASN A 6 -31.94 -7.59 0.78
CA ASN A 6 -33.35 -7.73 1.13
C ASN A 6 -33.44 -9.02 1.94
N SER A 7 -34.29 -9.10 2.97
CA SER A 7 -34.40 -10.24 3.90
C SER A 7 -34.55 -11.63 3.24
N SER A 8 -34.69 -11.71 1.92
CA SER A 8 -34.69 -12.91 1.10
C SER A 8 -33.31 -13.41 0.64
N VAL A 9 -32.23 -12.62 0.77
CA VAL A 9 -30.87 -13.04 0.39
C VAL A 9 -30.07 -13.22 1.69
N PRO A 10 -29.67 -14.45 2.05
CA PRO A 10 -29.19 -14.70 3.41
C PRO A 10 -27.80 -14.12 3.67
N GLU A 11 -26.88 -14.18 2.70
CA GLU A 11 -25.47 -13.83 2.90
C GLU A 11 -24.84 -13.17 1.67
N ALA A 12 -23.92 -12.23 1.91
CA ALA A 12 -23.06 -11.62 0.89
C ALA A 12 -21.63 -11.59 1.39
N HIS A 13 -20.70 -12.02 0.53
CA HIS A 13 -19.34 -12.33 0.91
C HIS A 13 -18.37 -11.96 -0.21
N HIS A 14 -17.08 -11.96 0.12
CA HIS A 14 -15.98 -11.95 -0.85
C HIS A 14 -16.01 -10.71 -1.75
N VAL A 15 -16.15 -9.52 -1.15
CA VAL A 15 -16.20 -8.28 -1.91
C VAL A 15 -14.84 -7.97 -2.54
N ASN A 16 -14.85 -7.52 -3.79
CA ASN A 16 -13.73 -6.89 -4.49
C ASN A 16 -14.23 -5.61 -5.17
N MET A 17 -13.35 -4.62 -5.35
CA MET A 17 -13.70 -3.34 -5.97
C MET A 17 -12.73 -2.94 -7.07
N ALA A 18 -13.23 -2.21 -8.06
CA ALA A 18 -12.42 -1.61 -9.11
C ALA A 18 -12.87 -0.17 -9.41
N VAL A 19 -11.89 0.66 -9.82
CA VAL A 19 -12.11 2.02 -10.31
C VAL A 19 -11.60 2.12 -11.73
N CYS A 20 -12.36 2.75 -12.62
CA CYS A 20 -11.93 2.99 -13.98
C CYS A 20 -11.14 4.30 -14.07
N SER A 21 -9.95 4.28 -14.65
CA SER A 21 -9.18 5.53 -14.85
C SER A 21 -9.86 6.50 -15.82
N SER A 22 -10.67 6.00 -16.76
CA SER A 22 -11.50 6.82 -17.66
C SER A 22 -12.69 7.51 -16.97
N ALA A 23 -13.09 7.01 -15.80
CA ALA A 23 -14.17 7.58 -15.00
C ALA A 23 -13.84 7.40 -13.50
N PRO A 24 -12.91 8.20 -12.94
CA PRO A 24 -12.38 7.97 -11.59
C PRO A 24 -13.46 7.97 -10.50
N SER A 25 -14.51 8.78 -10.66
CA SER A 25 -15.67 8.78 -9.76
C SER A 25 -16.57 7.53 -9.87
N THR A 26 -16.34 6.63 -10.82
CA THR A 26 -17.13 5.40 -10.99
C THR A 26 -16.42 4.22 -10.34
N ILE A 27 -17.12 3.58 -9.42
CA ILE A 27 -16.63 2.44 -8.63
C ILE A 27 -17.55 1.25 -8.87
N TYR A 28 -16.94 0.10 -9.09
CA TYR A 28 -17.64 -1.19 -9.20
C TYR A 28 -17.27 -2.02 -7.99
N ALA A 29 -18.25 -2.69 -7.40
CA ALA A 29 -18.06 -3.68 -6.35
C ALA A 29 -18.66 -5.00 -6.81
N ALA A 30 -17.85 -6.05 -6.90
CA ALA A 30 -18.31 -7.41 -7.12
C ALA A 30 -18.31 -8.16 -5.80
N TYR A 31 -19.31 -9.00 -5.58
CA TYR A 31 -19.41 -9.80 -4.36
C TYR A 31 -20.19 -11.08 -4.64
N GLN A 32 -19.83 -12.13 -3.91
CA GLN A 32 -20.55 -13.39 -3.89
C GLN A 32 -21.83 -13.22 -3.08
N VAL A 33 -22.89 -13.86 -3.54
CA VAL A 33 -24.17 -13.90 -2.86
C VAL A 33 -24.71 -15.32 -2.92
N GLY A 34 -25.25 -15.80 -1.79
CA GLY A 34 -25.85 -17.13 -1.72
C GLY A 34 -26.12 -17.51 -0.27
N LYS A 35 -26.30 -18.81 -0.06
CA LYS A 35 -26.42 -19.43 1.26
C LYS A 35 -25.59 -20.70 1.25
N ASP A 36 -25.01 -21.05 2.39
CA ASP A 36 -24.36 -22.35 2.55
C ASP A 36 -25.26 -23.51 2.11
N GLY A 37 -24.73 -24.33 1.18
CA GLY A 37 -25.43 -25.47 0.59
C GLY A 37 -26.38 -25.12 -0.56
N GLU A 38 -26.48 -23.85 -0.96
CA GLU A 38 -27.26 -23.38 -2.11
C GLU A 38 -26.36 -22.90 -3.27
N GLU A 39 -26.99 -22.48 -4.37
CA GLU A 39 -26.30 -21.91 -5.53
C GLU A 39 -25.78 -20.51 -5.20
N TYR A 40 -24.45 -20.32 -5.26
CA TYR A 40 -23.84 -19.00 -5.21
C TYR A 40 -23.88 -18.32 -6.58
N TYR A 41 -24.06 -17.00 -6.58
CA TYR A 41 -23.98 -16.16 -7.76
C TYR A 41 -23.15 -14.91 -7.46
N ILE A 42 -22.66 -14.26 -8.51
CA ILE A 42 -21.90 -13.01 -8.38
C ILE A 42 -22.79 -11.84 -8.73
N MET A 43 -22.82 -10.85 -7.84
CA MET A 43 -23.46 -9.57 -8.07
C MET A 43 -22.42 -8.48 -8.29
N ILE A 44 -22.79 -7.47 -9.07
CA ILE A 44 -22.06 -6.21 -9.18
C ILE A 44 -22.98 -5.07 -8.82
N GLY A 45 -22.52 -4.19 -7.93
CA GLY A 45 -23.08 -2.86 -7.77
C GLY A 45 -22.14 -1.77 -8.24
N THR A 46 -22.72 -0.64 -8.61
CA THR A 46 -21.99 0.49 -9.19
C THR A 46 -22.31 1.79 -8.46
N SER A 47 -21.28 2.54 -8.11
CA SER A 47 -21.36 3.93 -7.70
C SER A 47 -20.83 4.83 -8.81
N LYS A 48 -21.48 5.97 -9.07
CA LYS A 48 -21.06 6.97 -10.08
C LYS A 48 -20.59 8.29 -9.48
N ASP A 49 -20.57 8.37 -8.15
CA ASP A 49 -20.31 9.59 -7.39
C ASP A 49 -19.22 9.38 -6.32
N GLY A 50 -18.27 8.48 -6.62
CA GLY A 50 -17.13 8.17 -5.77
C GLY A 50 -17.54 7.51 -4.46
N GLY A 51 -18.51 6.59 -4.53
CA GLY A 51 -18.98 5.73 -3.46
C GLY A 51 -20.13 6.28 -2.62
N GLU A 52 -20.62 7.50 -2.89
CA GLU A 52 -21.62 8.17 -2.05
C GLU A 52 -22.99 7.49 -2.16
N THR A 53 -23.39 7.16 -3.38
CA THR A 53 -24.58 6.36 -3.67
C THR A 53 -24.22 5.17 -4.54
N TRP A 54 -25.01 4.10 -4.40
CA TRP A 54 -24.83 2.84 -5.10
C TRP A 54 -26.15 2.41 -5.74
N ASP A 55 -26.06 1.77 -6.89
CA ASP A 55 -27.22 1.10 -7.48
C ASP A 55 -27.63 -0.14 -6.66
N LYS A 56 -28.74 -0.78 -7.03
CA LYS A 56 -29.27 -1.94 -6.30
C LYS A 56 -28.43 -3.21 -6.43
N GLY A 57 -27.35 -3.17 -7.21
CA GLY A 57 -26.66 -4.35 -7.67
C GLY A 57 -27.45 -5.15 -8.71
N ARG A 58 -26.74 -5.95 -9.49
CA ARG A 58 -27.32 -6.90 -10.46
C ARG A 58 -26.54 -8.19 -10.47
N VAL A 59 -27.23 -9.30 -10.71
CA VAL A 59 -26.60 -10.60 -10.90
C VAL A 59 -25.90 -10.62 -12.26
N VAL A 60 -24.61 -10.92 -12.27
CA VAL A 60 -23.80 -10.96 -13.50
C VAL A 60 -23.29 -12.36 -13.84
N VAL A 61 -23.21 -13.25 -12.84
CA VAL A 61 -22.91 -14.68 -13.05
C VAL A 61 -23.90 -15.50 -12.22
N ARG A 62 -24.53 -16.52 -12.84
CA ARG A 62 -25.43 -17.50 -12.20
C ARG A 62 -25.25 -18.88 -12.83
N GLY A 63 -25.39 -19.95 -12.07
CA GLY A 63 -25.41 -21.34 -12.55
C GLY A 63 -24.04 -21.96 -12.79
N GLY A 64 -24.00 -23.29 -12.74
CA GLY A 64 -22.83 -24.09 -13.11
C GLY A 64 -21.91 -24.46 -11.96
N GLY A 65 -22.26 -24.17 -10.71
CA GLY A 65 -21.41 -24.51 -9.57
C GLY A 65 -21.41 -23.47 -8.46
N SER A 66 -20.53 -23.68 -7.49
CA SER A 66 -20.19 -22.68 -6.48
C SER A 66 -19.23 -21.66 -7.09
N MET A 67 -19.61 -20.39 -7.05
CA MET A 67 -18.80 -19.29 -7.57
C MET A 67 -18.07 -18.61 -6.43
N TRP A 68 -16.76 -18.48 -6.57
CA TRP A 68 -15.89 -17.98 -5.51
C TRP A 68 -15.09 -16.78 -5.98
N ASP A 69 -14.85 -15.90 -5.03
CA ASP A 69 -13.72 -14.97 -5.01
C ASP A 69 -13.66 -14.05 -6.23
N PRO A 70 -14.71 -13.23 -6.45
CA PRO A 70 -14.74 -12.34 -7.58
C PRO A 70 -13.58 -11.34 -7.52
N VAL A 71 -12.88 -11.15 -8.64
CA VAL A 71 -11.89 -10.06 -8.82
C VAL A 71 -12.30 -9.22 -10.01
N LEU A 72 -12.51 -7.93 -9.77
CA LEU A 72 -12.81 -6.95 -10.81
C LEU A 72 -11.55 -6.25 -11.28
N TYR A 73 -11.50 -6.03 -12.58
CA TYR A 73 -10.57 -5.14 -13.22
C TYR A 73 -11.32 -4.19 -14.15
N CYS A 74 -10.96 -2.91 -14.10
CA CYS A 74 -11.37 -1.95 -15.12
C CYS A 74 -10.17 -1.47 -15.93
N SER A 75 -10.24 -1.63 -17.25
CA SER A 75 -9.23 -1.12 -18.17
C SER A 75 -9.29 0.41 -18.28
N GLY A 76 -8.23 1.00 -18.84
CA GLY A 76 -8.20 2.43 -19.13
C GLY A 76 -9.28 2.90 -20.12
N GLU A 77 -9.89 1.97 -20.87
CA GLU A 77 -10.99 2.25 -21.80
C GLU A 77 -12.37 2.13 -21.15
N GLY A 78 -12.45 1.79 -19.85
CA GLY A 78 -13.72 1.57 -19.15
C GLY A 78 -14.33 0.18 -19.37
N LYS A 79 -13.59 -0.76 -19.96
CA LYS A 79 -14.01 -2.16 -20.08
C LYS A 79 -13.79 -2.89 -18.77
N LEU A 80 -14.69 -3.79 -18.42
CA LEU A 80 -14.59 -4.58 -17.19
C LEU A 80 -14.24 -6.03 -17.49
N SER A 81 -13.36 -6.59 -16.67
CA SER A 81 -13.14 -8.03 -16.58
C SER A 81 -13.50 -8.48 -15.16
N LEU A 82 -14.30 -9.53 -15.04
CA LEU A 82 -14.65 -10.16 -13.78
C LEU A 82 -14.11 -11.59 -13.79
N PHE A 83 -13.11 -11.84 -12.96
CA PHE A 83 -12.54 -13.17 -12.72
C PHE A 83 -13.25 -13.82 -11.53
N PHE A 84 -13.44 -15.13 -11.59
CA PHE A 84 -14.01 -15.90 -10.48
C PHE A 84 -13.63 -17.37 -10.58
N GLY A 85 -13.56 -18.05 -9.42
CA GLY A 85 -13.45 -19.50 -9.36
C GLY A 85 -14.82 -20.15 -9.55
N LEU A 86 -14.89 -21.22 -10.34
CA LEU A 86 -16.08 -22.05 -10.51
C LEU A 86 -15.77 -23.48 -10.05
N GLY A 87 -16.27 -23.85 -8.88
CA GLY A 87 -16.18 -25.21 -8.34
C GLY A 87 -17.44 -26.02 -8.63
N GLU A 88 -17.35 -27.35 -8.55
CA GLU A 88 -18.51 -28.23 -8.65
C GLU A 88 -19.54 -27.93 -7.54
N VAL A 89 -20.83 -28.19 -7.80
CA VAL A 89 -21.88 -28.01 -6.80
C VAL A 89 -21.63 -28.95 -5.62
N GLY A 90 -21.47 -28.41 -4.42
CA GLY A 90 -21.12 -29.18 -3.22
C GLY A 90 -19.65 -29.63 -3.17
N GLY A 91 -18.85 -29.29 -4.17
CA GLY A 91 -17.40 -29.41 -4.14
C GLY A 91 -16.79 -28.39 -3.18
N GLY A 92 -15.64 -28.72 -2.59
CA GLY A 92 -14.87 -27.80 -1.75
C GLY A 92 -14.36 -26.58 -2.53
N ARG A 93 -13.65 -25.68 -1.84
CA ARG A 93 -12.97 -24.54 -2.49
C ARG A 93 -11.96 -25.05 -3.53
N GLY A 94 -11.97 -24.44 -4.72
CA GLY A 94 -11.14 -24.84 -5.86
C GLY A 94 -12.00 -25.23 -7.06
N GLY A 95 -11.51 -24.93 -8.27
CA GLY A 95 -12.24 -25.16 -9.51
C GLY A 95 -11.56 -24.50 -10.70
N ASP A 96 -12.32 -24.34 -11.78
CA ASP A 96 -11.86 -23.60 -12.96
C ASP A 96 -11.79 -22.11 -12.63
N LEU A 97 -10.72 -21.46 -13.09
CA LEU A 97 -10.64 -20.01 -13.09
C LEU A 97 -11.23 -19.48 -14.39
N LEU A 98 -12.27 -18.67 -14.28
CA LEU A 98 -13.00 -18.12 -15.41
C LEU A 98 -12.93 -16.60 -15.42
N VAL A 99 -13.13 -16.01 -16.60
CA VAL A 99 -13.36 -14.57 -16.77
C VAL A 99 -14.60 -14.33 -17.63
N ILE A 100 -15.40 -13.33 -17.25
CA ILE A 100 -16.39 -12.69 -18.14
C ILE A 100 -16.01 -11.23 -18.35
N ARG A 101 -16.32 -10.68 -19.53
CA ARG A 101 -15.95 -9.32 -19.90
C ARG A 101 -17.17 -8.48 -20.24
N SER A 102 -17.08 -7.19 -19.97
CA SER A 102 -18.06 -6.19 -20.35
C SER A 102 -17.38 -5.07 -21.14
N GLU A 103 -17.93 -4.79 -22.32
CA GLU A 103 -17.47 -3.73 -23.23
C GLU A 103 -18.21 -2.41 -22.98
N ASP A 104 -19.21 -2.39 -22.09
CA ASP A 104 -20.18 -1.29 -21.94
C ASP A 104 -20.34 -0.82 -20.48
N GLY A 105 -19.26 -0.90 -19.69
CA GLY A 105 -19.27 -0.44 -18.29
C GLY A 105 -20.12 -1.31 -17.37
N GLY A 106 -20.18 -2.60 -17.64
CA GLY A 106 -20.88 -3.62 -16.85
C GLY A 106 -22.36 -3.77 -17.17
N VAL A 107 -22.89 -3.10 -18.20
CA VAL A 107 -24.33 -3.19 -18.55
C VAL A 107 -24.64 -4.58 -19.09
N GLY A 108 -23.84 -5.08 -20.03
CA GLY A 108 -23.85 -6.44 -20.56
C GLY A 108 -22.54 -7.17 -20.26
N TRP A 109 -22.61 -8.51 -20.22
CA TRP A 109 -21.47 -9.37 -19.98
C TRP A 109 -21.42 -10.47 -21.05
N GLY A 110 -20.20 -10.74 -21.54
CA GLY A 110 -19.93 -11.78 -22.52
C GLY A 110 -19.95 -13.19 -21.93
N GLU A 111 -19.57 -14.16 -22.77
CA GLU A 111 -19.46 -15.56 -22.38
C GLU A 111 -18.31 -15.80 -21.39
N ARG A 112 -18.41 -16.92 -20.66
CA ARG A 112 -17.34 -17.38 -19.76
C ARG A 112 -16.17 -17.88 -20.58
N VAL A 113 -14.98 -17.36 -20.31
CA VAL A 113 -13.74 -17.80 -20.92
C VAL A 113 -12.89 -18.46 -19.83
N LEU A 114 -12.41 -19.67 -20.13
CA LEU A 114 -11.49 -20.39 -19.27
C LEU A 114 -10.13 -19.68 -19.27
N VAL A 115 -9.67 -19.31 -18.08
CA VAL A 115 -8.34 -18.72 -17.85
C VAL A 115 -7.35 -19.81 -17.43
N MET A 116 -7.79 -20.72 -16.55
CA MET A 116 -6.99 -21.86 -16.08
C MET A 116 -7.93 -22.97 -15.62
N ALA A 117 -7.72 -24.20 -16.10
CA ALA A 117 -8.54 -25.33 -15.67
C ALA A 117 -8.17 -25.79 -14.26
N GLN A 118 -9.13 -26.41 -13.57
CA GLN A 118 -8.83 -27.17 -12.37
C GLN A 118 -7.77 -28.24 -12.67
N GLY A 119 -6.74 -28.33 -11.82
CA GLY A 119 -5.64 -29.27 -12.02
C GLY A 119 -4.55 -28.80 -12.98
N GLU A 120 -4.74 -27.71 -13.73
CA GLU A 120 -3.67 -27.09 -14.49
C GLU A 120 -2.77 -26.23 -13.57
N GLY A 121 -1.47 -26.24 -13.85
CA GLY A 121 -0.45 -25.61 -13.01
C GLY A 121 0.20 -26.57 -12.01
N VAL A 122 1.20 -26.09 -11.26
CA VAL A 122 2.01 -26.92 -10.34
C VAL A 122 1.19 -27.45 -9.15
N LEU A 123 -0.04 -26.98 -8.94
CA LEU A 123 -0.65 -27.00 -7.61
C LEU A 123 -2.10 -27.54 -7.52
N GLY A 124 -2.75 -27.96 -8.61
CA GLY A 124 -4.01 -28.75 -8.51
C GLY A 124 -5.33 -27.98 -8.55
N GLY A 125 -5.32 -26.74 -9.05
CA GLY A 125 -6.49 -25.86 -9.17
C GLY A 125 -6.27 -24.55 -8.42
N GLY A 126 -6.71 -23.43 -8.99
CA GLY A 126 -6.54 -22.09 -8.40
C GLY A 126 -7.79 -21.63 -7.66
N VAL A 127 -7.60 -21.11 -6.45
CA VAL A 127 -8.52 -20.21 -5.76
C VAL A 127 -8.03 -18.79 -6.04
N LEU A 128 -8.91 -17.86 -6.42
CA LEU A 128 -8.48 -16.47 -6.62
C LEU A 128 -8.13 -15.84 -5.29
N SER A 129 -7.12 -14.98 -5.28
CA SER A 129 -6.99 -14.03 -4.18
C SER A 129 -7.95 -12.86 -4.40
N PHE A 130 -8.47 -12.30 -3.31
CA PHE A 130 -9.42 -11.18 -3.28
C PHE A 130 -8.78 -9.84 -3.59
N SER A 131 -7.45 -9.84 -3.72
CA SER A 131 -6.71 -8.63 -3.95
C SER A 131 -6.88 -8.12 -5.38
N ASN A 132 -6.74 -6.81 -5.53
CA ASN A 132 -6.85 -6.16 -6.81
C ASN A 132 -5.77 -6.68 -7.77
N MET A 133 -6.16 -6.81 -9.04
CA MET A 133 -5.20 -7.09 -10.10
C MET A 133 -4.27 -5.89 -10.28
N LEU A 134 -2.97 -6.16 -10.46
CA LEU A 134 -2.00 -5.11 -10.75
C LEU A 134 -1.78 -4.98 -12.25
N VAL A 135 -1.68 -3.74 -12.73
CA VAL A 135 -1.15 -3.42 -14.06
C VAL A 135 0.28 -2.93 -13.88
N SER A 136 1.26 -3.69 -14.35
CA SER A 136 2.67 -3.25 -14.30
C SER A 136 2.91 -2.03 -15.18
N VAL A 137 4.04 -1.35 -15.00
CA VAL A 137 4.41 -0.21 -15.87
C VAL A 137 4.59 -0.59 -17.35
N SER A 138 4.76 -1.88 -17.65
CA SER A 138 4.84 -2.40 -19.01
C SER A 138 3.48 -2.80 -19.58
N GLY A 139 2.39 -2.62 -18.83
CA GLY A 139 1.04 -3.00 -19.24
C GLY A 139 0.69 -4.47 -19.03
N ASN A 140 1.57 -5.27 -18.43
CA ASN A 140 1.24 -6.65 -18.03
C ASN A 140 0.17 -6.63 -16.95
N LEU A 141 -0.79 -7.56 -17.02
CA LEU A 141 -1.82 -7.77 -16.02
C LEU A 141 -1.38 -8.92 -15.10
N LEU A 142 -1.25 -8.66 -13.80
CA LEU A 142 -0.83 -9.63 -12.80
C LEU A 142 -1.99 -9.91 -11.85
N LEU A 143 -2.50 -11.13 -11.88
CA LEU A 143 -3.60 -11.57 -11.03
C LEU A 143 -3.06 -12.50 -9.93
N PRO A 144 -3.17 -12.09 -8.65
CA PRO A 144 -2.76 -12.94 -7.54
C PRO A 144 -3.71 -14.12 -7.37
N ILE A 145 -3.13 -15.31 -7.23
CA ILE A 145 -3.88 -16.55 -7.03
C ILE A 145 -3.33 -17.32 -5.83
N GLN A 146 -4.21 -18.01 -5.12
CA GLN A 146 -3.86 -18.98 -4.10
C GLN A 146 -4.18 -20.37 -4.64
N SER A 147 -3.24 -21.28 -4.67
CA SER A 147 -3.52 -22.65 -5.09
C SER A 147 -3.47 -23.60 -3.89
N PRO A 148 -4.56 -24.32 -3.58
CA PRO A 148 -4.54 -25.42 -2.63
C PRO A 148 -3.68 -26.56 -3.18
N SER A 149 -2.49 -26.82 -2.62
CA SER A 149 -1.67 -27.96 -3.04
C SER A 149 -2.42 -29.28 -2.92
N SER A 150 -2.55 -29.99 -4.04
CA SER A 150 -3.23 -31.28 -4.12
C SER A 150 -2.56 -32.43 -3.34
N SER A 151 -1.30 -32.30 -2.90
CA SER A 151 -0.55 -33.43 -2.32
C SER A 151 0.09 -33.20 -0.94
N THR A 152 0.24 -31.95 -0.48
CA THR A 152 1.06 -31.64 0.70
C THR A 152 0.35 -30.86 1.80
N SER A 153 -0.97 -30.65 1.73
CA SER A 153 -1.71 -29.80 2.68
C SER A 153 -1.08 -28.40 2.87
N THR A 154 -0.41 -27.88 1.84
CA THR A 154 0.20 -26.54 1.89
C THR A 154 -0.38 -25.66 0.79
N SER A 155 -1.22 -24.71 1.14
CA SER A 155 -1.61 -23.66 0.19
C SER A 155 -0.38 -22.86 -0.24
N ALA A 156 -0.28 -22.55 -1.53
CA ALA A 156 0.79 -21.74 -2.09
C ALA A 156 0.20 -20.54 -2.85
N ALA A 157 0.80 -19.39 -2.63
CA ALA A 157 0.48 -18.18 -3.38
C ALA A 157 1.31 -18.10 -4.66
N SER A 158 0.68 -17.65 -5.74
CA SER A 158 1.32 -17.42 -7.03
C SER A 158 0.68 -16.23 -7.76
N LEU A 159 1.19 -15.94 -8.94
CA LEU A 159 0.64 -14.96 -9.86
C LEU A 159 0.37 -15.65 -11.20
N ILE A 160 -0.76 -15.36 -11.80
CA ILE A 160 -0.92 -15.55 -13.24
C ILE A 160 -0.77 -14.22 -13.94
N VAL A 161 -0.20 -14.26 -15.13
CA VAL A 161 0.14 -13.06 -15.89
C VAL A 161 -0.41 -13.14 -17.29
N SER A 162 -0.90 -12.00 -17.76
CA SER A 162 -1.16 -11.74 -19.16
C SER A 162 -0.26 -10.60 -19.64
N THR A 163 0.40 -10.83 -20.77
CA THR A 163 1.23 -9.84 -21.48
C THR A 163 0.54 -9.29 -22.73
N ASP A 164 -0.69 -9.74 -23.00
CA ASP A 164 -1.49 -9.44 -24.19
C ASP A 164 -2.87 -8.88 -23.82
N GLN A 165 -2.93 -8.07 -22.75
CA GLN A 165 -4.15 -7.38 -22.30
C GLN A 165 -5.31 -8.31 -21.90
N GLY A 166 -4.98 -9.49 -21.40
CA GLY A 166 -5.91 -10.46 -20.85
C GLY A 166 -6.43 -11.48 -21.85
N GLU A 167 -5.87 -11.53 -23.07
CA GLU A 167 -6.24 -12.53 -24.09
C GLU A 167 -5.76 -13.93 -23.69
N THR A 168 -4.50 -14.05 -23.26
CA THR A 168 -3.92 -15.29 -22.74
C THR A 168 -3.32 -15.11 -21.37
N TRP A 169 -3.26 -16.20 -20.61
CA TRP A 169 -2.79 -16.22 -19.23
C TRP A 169 -1.79 -17.36 -19.03
N SER A 170 -0.78 -17.09 -18.22
CA SER A 170 0.25 -18.08 -17.87
C SER A 170 0.64 -17.94 -16.40
N LEU A 171 0.97 -19.07 -15.77
CA LEU A 171 1.50 -19.09 -14.41
C LEU A 171 2.91 -18.48 -14.42
N LEU A 172 3.21 -17.58 -13.48
CA LEU A 172 4.55 -17.01 -13.36
C LEU A 172 5.52 -18.07 -12.78
N PRO A 173 6.51 -18.58 -13.56
CA PRO A 173 7.33 -19.72 -13.13
C PRO A 173 8.27 -19.40 -11.96
N SER A 174 8.69 -18.13 -11.85
CA SER A 174 9.66 -17.66 -10.85
C SER A 174 9.08 -17.56 -9.43
N LEU A 175 7.79 -17.86 -9.27
CA LEU A 175 7.13 -18.00 -7.97
C LEU A 175 6.90 -19.48 -7.62
N SER A 176 7.66 -20.39 -8.23
CA SER A 176 7.79 -21.78 -7.78
C SER A 176 7.81 -21.77 -6.26
N PRO A 177 6.79 -22.41 -5.65
CA PRO A 177 6.10 -21.94 -4.45
C PRO A 177 7.14 -21.39 -3.51
N TRP A 178 7.06 -20.09 -3.18
CA TRP A 178 7.85 -19.42 -2.16
C TRP A 178 8.18 -20.44 -1.08
N ASN A 179 9.35 -21.05 -1.21
CA ASN A 179 9.58 -22.35 -0.60
C ASN A 179 9.99 -21.97 0.81
N ILE A 180 9.01 -21.63 1.63
CA ILE A 180 9.15 -21.41 3.07
C ILE A 180 9.39 -22.80 3.66
N THR A 181 10.48 -23.44 3.23
CA THR A 181 10.88 -24.81 3.58
C THR A 181 11.42 -24.88 5.00
N THR A 182 11.60 -23.74 5.65
CA THR A 182 12.25 -23.65 6.95
C THR A 182 11.29 -23.58 8.13
N SER A 183 9.97 -23.45 7.91
CA SER A 183 9.01 -23.43 9.01
C SER A 183 7.76 -24.26 8.69
N PRO A 184 7.38 -25.28 9.49
CA PRO A 184 6.17 -26.11 9.33
C PRO A 184 4.84 -25.37 9.58
N ALA A 185 4.84 -24.04 9.38
CA ALA A 185 3.77 -23.08 9.59
C ALA A 185 3.25 -22.49 8.25
N SER A 186 3.42 -23.26 7.15
CA SER A 186 3.79 -22.78 5.81
C SER A 186 2.66 -22.58 4.80
N GLU A 187 1.39 -22.61 5.21
CA GLU A 187 0.32 -22.27 4.27
C GLU A 187 0.28 -20.77 4.04
N ILE A 188 0.73 -20.34 2.86
CA ILE A 188 0.64 -18.95 2.41
C ILE A 188 -0.70 -18.76 1.73
N LEU A 189 -1.46 -17.76 2.17
CA LEU A 189 -2.81 -17.46 1.72
C LEU A 189 -2.94 -16.02 1.24
N ASP A 190 -3.97 -15.78 0.41
CA ASP A 190 -4.46 -14.47 0.00
C ASP A 190 -3.36 -13.47 -0.45
N PRO A 191 -2.58 -13.78 -1.51
CA PRO A 191 -1.59 -12.85 -2.04
C PRO A 191 -2.19 -11.49 -2.42
N ALA A 192 -1.53 -10.40 -2.07
CA ALA A 192 -1.87 -9.05 -2.48
C ALA A 192 -0.68 -8.39 -3.17
N ILE A 193 -0.83 -8.03 -4.45
CA ILE A 193 0.25 -7.47 -5.27
C ILE A 193 0.05 -5.97 -5.49
N PHE A 194 1.14 -5.21 -5.43
CA PHE A 194 1.15 -3.75 -5.58
C PHE A 194 2.48 -3.26 -6.17
N SER A 195 2.48 -2.09 -6.80
CA SER A 195 3.69 -1.51 -7.41
C SER A 195 4.53 -0.71 -6.42
N GLY A 196 3.92 -0.20 -5.34
CA GLY A 196 4.61 0.72 -4.43
C GLY A 196 4.78 2.13 -5.02
N GLY A 197 4.00 2.46 -6.06
CA GLY A 197 3.95 3.75 -6.74
C GLY A 197 5.28 4.28 -7.30
N GLY A 198 6.22 3.38 -7.59
CA GLY A 198 7.48 3.67 -8.30
C GLY A 198 7.64 2.83 -9.58
N SER A 199 8.50 3.27 -10.50
CA SER A 199 8.86 2.51 -11.72
C SER A 199 9.83 1.35 -11.46
N SER A 200 10.12 1.05 -10.18
CA SER A 200 11.23 0.20 -9.77
C SER A 200 10.84 -1.24 -9.47
N GLY A 201 9.62 -1.69 -9.78
CA GLY A 201 9.22 -3.09 -9.67
C GLY A 201 7.87 -3.31 -9.00
N CYS A 202 7.70 -4.47 -8.38
CA CYS A 202 6.47 -4.87 -7.69
C CYS A 202 6.77 -5.56 -6.36
N SER A 203 5.81 -5.49 -5.46
CA SER A 203 5.81 -6.22 -4.21
C SER A 203 4.55 -7.06 -4.11
N VAL A 204 4.68 -8.19 -3.41
CA VAL A 204 3.56 -9.06 -3.06
C VAL A 204 3.60 -9.27 -1.54
N TYR A 205 2.45 -9.11 -0.92
CA TYR A 205 2.18 -9.41 0.46
C TYR A 205 1.42 -10.73 0.56
N PHE A 206 1.64 -11.48 1.63
CA PHE A 206 0.87 -12.68 1.93
C PHE A 206 0.63 -12.81 3.42
N ARG A 207 -0.44 -13.53 3.78
CA ARG A 207 -0.62 -14.02 5.15
C ARG A 207 -0.30 -15.51 5.24
N SER A 208 -0.11 -16.01 6.46
CA SER A 208 -0.08 -17.45 6.72
C SER A 208 -1.14 -17.89 7.71
N VAL A 209 -1.50 -19.18 7.68
CA VAL A 209 -2.37 -19.78 8.71
C VAL A 209 -1.79 -19.73 10.12
N SER A 210 -0.49 -19.45 10.25
CA SER A 210 0.22 -19.47 11.53
C SER A 210 0.38 -18.10 12.16
N GLY A 211 -0.36 -17.08 11.70
CA GLY A 211 -0.30 -15.76 12.35
C GLY A 211 0.86 -14.88 11.87
N TYR A 212 1.51 -15.23 10.74
CA TYR A 212 2.59 -14.42 10.17
C TYR A 212 2.20 -13.73 8.85
N ALA A 213 2.74 -12.52 8.67
CA ALA A 213 2.75 -11.82 7.41
C ALA A 213 4.08 -12.05 6.69
N TRP A 214 4.03 -12.16 5.36
CA TRP A 214 5.19 -12.32 4.51
C TRP A 214 5.13 -11.32 3.37
N SER A 215 6.28 -10.96 2.84
CA SER A 215 6.32 -10.21 1.60
C SER A 215 7.49 -10.60 0.75
N ALA A 216 7.40 -10.21 -0.49
CA ALA A 216 8.51 -10.26 -1.38
C ALA A 216 8.42 -9.22 -2.47
N LEU A 217 9.55 -8.97 -3.11
CA LEU A 217 9.67 -7.90 -4.08
C LEU A 217 10.47 -8.34 -5.28
N THR A 218 10.21 -7.70 -6.40
CA THR A 218 11.07 -7.69 -7.57
C THR A 218 11.41 -6.25 -7.90
N THR A 219 12.63 -6.03 -8.39
CA THR A 219 13.03 -4.74 -8.98
C THR A 219 12.80 -4.67 -10.50
N ASP A 220 12.29 -5.74 -11.08
CA ASP A 220 11.92 -5.82 -12.49
C ASP A 220 10.63 -5.01 -12.72
N PRO A 221 10.65 -3.93 -13.51
CA PRO A 221 9.47 -3.11 -13.79
C PRO A 221 8.35 -3.87 -14.53
N THR A 222 8.68 -4.98 -15.19
CA THR A 222 7.67 -5.85 -15.82
C THR A 222 6.98 -6.77 -14.80
N CYS A 223 7.61 -6.93 -13.63
CA CYS A 223 7.22 -7.79 -12.53
C CYS A 223 7.17 -9.29 -12.89
N LEU A 224 7.83 -9.67 -13.98
CA LEU A 224 7.82 -11.04 -14.48
C LEU A 224 8.97 -11.89 -13.92
N THR A 225 10.07 -11.28 -13.51
CA THR A 225 11.28 -11.99 -13.06
C THR A 225 11.90 -11.33 -11.84
N GLY A 226 12.98 -11.89 -11.31
CA GLY A 226 13.80 -11.21 -10.29
C GLY A 226 13.16 -11.07 -8.90
N TRP A 227 12.14 -11.88 -8.61
CA TRP A 227 11.52 -11.93 -7.29
C TRP A 227 12.53 -12.40 -6.23
N SER A 228 12.54 -11.73 -5.08
CA SER A 228 13.32 -12.09 -3.90
C SER A 228 12.85 -13.42 -3.30
N GLU A 229 13.49 -13.88 -2.22
CA GLU A 229 12.85 -14.85 -1.31
C GLU A 229 11.81 -14.14 -0.44
N ALA A 230 10.84 -14.90 0.10
CA ALA A 230 9.80 -14.35 0.96
C ALA A 230 10.44 -14.05 2.31
N VAL A 231 10.20 -12.85 2.80
CA VAL A 231 10.69 -12.39 4.10
C VAL A 231 9.49 -12.13 4.99
N GLU A 232 9.56 -12.62 6.23
CA GLU A 232 8.56 -12.37 7.26
C GLU A 232 8.48 -10.86 7.57
N ARG A 233 7.26 -10.35 7.74
CA ARG A 233 6.97 -8.94 8.00
C ARG A 233 6.50 -8.76 9.42
N LEU A 234 7.45 -8.44 10.29
CA LEU A 234 7.19 -8.15 11.71
C LEU A 234 6.53 -6.78 11.93
N ASP A 235 6.58 -5.92 10.93
CA ASP A 235 5.99 -4.58 10.91
C ASP A 235 4.53 -4.58 10.40
N LEU A 236 4.04 -5.72 9.92
CA LEU A 236 2.65 -5.89 9.49
C LEU A 236 1.96 -6.91 10.39
N PRO A 237 0.76 -6.62 10.91
CA PRO A 237 -0.05 -7.63 11.53
C PRO A 237 -0.42 -8.69 10.49
N ASN A 238 -0.48 -9.96 10.90
CA ASN A 238 -1.18 -10.95 10.10
C ASN A 238 -2.68 -10.73 10.27
N PRO A 239 -3.40 -10.33 9.22
CA PRO A 239 -4.84 -10.36 9.27
C PRO A 239 -5.26 -11.82 9.23
N ASP A 240 -6.02 -12.28 10.24
CA ASP A 240 -6.65 -13.61 10.23
C ASP A 240 -7.78 -13.72 9.17
N ALA A 241 -7.72 -12.87 8.15
CA ALA A 241 -8.70 -12.67 7.12
C ALA A 241 -8.04 -12.13 5.86
N ARG A 242 -8.85 -11.91 4.83
CA ARG A 242 -8.35 -11.52 3.51
C ARG A 242 -7.87 -10.08 3.50
N VAL A 243 -6.90 -9.83 2.63
CA VAL A 243 -6.32 -8.52 2.40
C VAL A 243 -6.67 -7.97 1.03
N SER A 244 -6.84 -6.65 0.99
CA SER A 244 -6.87 -5.89 -0.25
C SER A 244 -5.81 -4.80 -0.18
N VAL A 245 -5.12 -4.59 -1.29
CA VAL A 245 -4.11 -3.54 -1.43
C VAL A 245 -4.51 -2.59 -2.54
N ALA A 246 -4.14 -1.32 -2.38
CA ALA A 246 -4.29 -0.31 -3.40
C ALA A 246 -3.07 0.60 -3.41
N ASP A 247 -2.52 0.80 -4.61
CA ASP A 247 -1.50 1.81 -4.83
C ASP A 247 -2.12 3.20 -4.66
N GLY A 248 -1.42 4.02 -3.88
CA GLY A 248 -1.75 5.41 -3.61
C GLY A 248 -0.86 6.38 -4.37
N PRO A 249 -1.17 7.68 -4.29
CA PRO A 249 -0.33 8.72 -4.88
C PRO A 249 1.03 8.78 -4.20
N ALA A 250 2.03 9.27 -4.95
CA ALA A 250 3.39 9.53 -4.47
C ALA A 250 4.11 8.32 -3.84
N GLY A 251 3.87 7.10 -4.35
CA GLY A 251 4.52 5.90 -3.79
C GLY A 251 3.81 5.31 -2.56
N GLY A 252 2.69 5.91 -2.13
CA GLY A 252 1.91 5.39 -1.02
C GLY A 252 1.29 4.03 -1.36
N VAL A 253 1.12 3.17 -0.36
CA VAL A 253 0.39 1.91 -0.48
C VAL A 253 -0.56 1.80 0.70
N PHE A 254 -1.78 1.36 0.45
CA PHE A 254 -2.77 1.12 1.48
C PHE A 254 -3.14 -0.35 1.48
N LEU A 255 -3.17 -0.94 2.67
CA LEU A 255 -3.52 -2.33 2.92
C LEU A 255 -4.73 -2.36 3.84
N SER A 256 -5.83 -2.96 3.43
CA SER A 256 -6.97 -3.24 4.30
C SER A 256 -7.03 -4.72 4.65
N GLY A 257 -7.35 -5.02 5.90
CA GLY A 257 -7.52 -6.38 6.39
C GLY A 257 -8.19 -6.41 7.75
N ASN A 258 -8.54 -7.60 8.23
CA ASN A 258 -9.02 -7.77 9.60
C ASN A 258 -7.81 -7.96 10.53
N PHE A 259 -7.46 -6.95 11.31
CA PHE A 259 -6.22 -6.95 12.10
C PHE A 259 -6.43 -7.29 13.58
N GLY A 260 -7.48 -8.06 13.85
CA GLY A 260 -7.85 -8.49 15.17
C GLY A 260 -6.90 -9.45 15.85
N GLY A 261 -6.76 -9.31 17.18
CA GLY A 261 -5.81 -10.04 18.02
C GLY A 261 -5.86 -11.55 17.80
N GLY A 262 -4.70 -12.12 17.45
CA GLY A 262 -4.57 -13.49 16.95
C GLY A 262 -5.42 -14.54 17.68
N GLY A 263 -6.16 -15.32 16.90
CA GLY A 263 -7.15 -16.30 17.35
C GLY A 263 -8.45 -16.16 16.56
N GLU A 264 -9.51 -16.88 16.95
CA GLU A 264 -10.83 -16.86 16.29
C GLU A 264 -11.60 -15.53 16.46
N GLU A 265 -11.06 -14.56 17.23
CA GLU A 265 -11.71 -13.27 17.48
C GLU A 265 -11.33 -12.23 16.41
N LEU A 266 -12.26 -11.99 15.50
CA LEU A 266 -12.16 -10.97 14.45
C LEU A 266 -12.19 -9.54 15.03
N GLY A 267 -11.03 -9.03 15.43
CA GLY A 267 -10.80 -7.70 16.01
C GLY A 267 -10.82 -6.51 15.04
N GLY A 268 -11.69 -6.57 14.04
CA GLY A 268 -12.11 -5.43 13.23
C GLY A 268 -11.30 -5.18 11.96
N ILE A 269 -11.98 -4.63 10.96
CA ILE A 269 -11.36 -4.18 9.72
C ILE A 269 -10.56 -2.90 9.98
N GLY A 270 -9.34 -2.89 9.49
CA GLY A 270 -8.45 -1.75 9.58
C GLY A 270 -7.72 -1.45 8.29
N ILE A 271 -6.96 -0.35 8.29
CA ILE A 271 -6.16 0.09 7.16
C ILE A 271 -4.76 0.42 7.67
N ASP A 272 -3.77 -0.22 7.09
CA ASP A 272 -2.37 0.12 7.25
C ASP A 272 -1.88 0.85 6.01
N LYS A 273 -0.95 1.77 6.21
CA LYS A 273 -0.42 2.63 5.16
C LYS A 273 1.09 2.56 5.14
N SER A 274 1.65 2.42 3.94
CA SER A 274 3.05 2.68 3.65
C SER A 274 3.19 3.96 2.85
N VAL A 275 4.22 4.74 3.14
CA VAL A 275 4.62 5.95 2.39
C VAL A 275 5.87 5.74 1.54
N ASP A 276 6.42 4.53 1.56
CA ASP A 276 7.70 4.18 0.95
C ASP A 276 7.60 2.87 0.15
N GLY A 277 6.51 2.71 -0.60
CA GLY A 277 6.33 1.60 -1.52
C GLY A 277 6.19 0.23 -0.85
N GLY A 278 5.73 0.19 0.40
CA GLY A 278 5.52 -1.03 1.19
C GLY A 278 6.74 -1.47 2.02
N ALA A 279 7.79 -0.64 2.13
CA ALA A 279 8.96 -0.97 2.92
C ALA A 279 8.70 -0.86 4.43
N ARG A 280 7.93 0.14 4.86
CA ARG A 280 7.45 0.32 6.24
C ARG A 280 5.96 0.58 6.25
N TRP A 281 5.30 0.10 7.30
CA TRP A 281 3.87 0.26 7.50
C TRP A 281 3.56 0.93 8.83
N ALA A 282 2.50 1.71 8.83
CA ALA A 282 1.91 2.27 10.04
C ALA A 282 0.38 2.13 9.96
N ARG A 283 -0.23 1.90 11.11
CA ARG A 283 -1.69 1.94 11.24
C ARG A 283 -2.19 3.31 10.80
N TRP A 284 -3.12 3.35 9.85
CA TRP A 284 -3.68 4.61 9.41
C TRP A 284 -4.75 5.08 10.41
N GLU A 285 -4.45 6.16 11.13
CA GLU A 285 -5.33 6.76 12.15
C GLU A 285 -6.63 7.37 11.60
N GLY A 286 -6.83 7.35 10.28
CA GLY A 286 -8.15 7.52 9.66
C GLY A 286 -9.09 6.34 9.95
N ASP A 287 -8.87 5.64 11.06
CA ASP A 287 -9.36 4.30 11.36
C ASP A 287 -10.88 4.26 11.20
N ILE A 288 -11.38 3.10 10.78
CA ILE A 288 -12.82 2.82 10.69
C ILE A 288 -13.53 3.08 12.04
N GLY A 289 -12.76 3.23 13.12
CA GLY A 289 -13.11 3.95 14.33
C GLY A 289 -13.65 2.99 15.39
N GLN A 290 -13.28 3.26 16.65
CA GLN A 290 -13.96 2.73 17.82
C GLN A 290 -15.48 2.91 17.64
N GLY A 291 -16.21 1.81 17.60
CA GLY A 291 -17.62 1.77 17.18
C GLY A 291 -17.92 0.81 16.03
N VAL A 292 -16.87 0.28 15.39
CA VAL A 292 -16.96 -0.88 14.47
C VAL A 292 -16.34 -2.13 15.12
N GLU A 293 -16.27 -2.11 16.45
CA GLU A 293 -15.70 -3.16 17.31
C GLU A 293 -16.44 -4.51 17.22
N ASN A 294 -17.43 -4.63 16.32
CA ASN A 294 -18.18 -5.86 16.05
C ASN A 294 -18.29 -6.18 14.55
N VAL A 295 -17.47 -5.59 13.67
CA VAL A 295 -17.41 -6.07 12.28
C VAL A 295 -16.54 -7.31 12.25
N THR A 296 -17.23 -8.45 12.35
CA THR A 296 -16.71 -9.80 12.19
C THR A 296 -16.57 -10.17 10.71
N GLY A 297 -16.30 -9.20 9.84
CA GLY A 297 -16.16 -9.44 8.41
C GLY A 297 -14.86 -10.19 8.12
N THR A 298 -14.93 -11.19 7.24
CA THR A 298 -13.77 -11.99 6.83
C THR A 298 -13.04 -11.42 5.61
N SER A 299 -13.61 -10.39 4.99
CA SER A 299 -12.99 -9.72 3.85
C SER A 299 -13.24 -8.21 3.85
N ALA A 300 -12.26 -7.50 3.30
CA ALA A 300 -12.35 -6.10 2.95
C ALA A 300 -11.70 -5.86 1.58
N ALA A 301 -12.37 -5.09 0.73
CA ALA A 301 -11.85 -4.56 -0.51
C ALA A 301 -11.52 -3.07 -0.33
N LEU A 302 -10.49 -2.61 -1.04
CA LEU A 302 -9.98 -1.26 -0.92
C LEU A 302 -9.72 -0.68 -2.30
N VAL A 303 -10.18 0.55 -2.53
CA VAL A 303 -9.82 1.35 -3.70
C VAL A 303 -9.53 2.80 -3.30
N LEU A 304 -8.72 3.47 -4.13
CA LEU A 304 -8.49 4.90 -4.05
C LEU A 304 -9.04 5.59 -5.30
N THR A 305 -9.71 6.72 -5.12
CA THR A 305 -10.14 7.58 -6.22
C THR A 305 -9.80 9.04 -5.90
N PRO A 306 -9.41 9.87 -6.88
CA PRO A 306 -9.40 11.32 -6.70
C PRO A 306 -10.75 11.85 -6.19
N ASP A 307 -10.73 12.82 -5.27
CA ASP A 307 -11.96 13.52 -4.84
C ASP A 307 -12.23 14.72 -5.75
N GLU A 308 -12.96 14.49 -6.86
CA GLU A 308 -13.25 15.52 -7.87
C GLU A 308 -13.98 16.76 -7.33
N ARG A 309 -14.60 16.67 -6.13
CA ARG A 309 -15.26 17.81 -5.48
C ARG A 309 -14.27 18.81 -4.92
N LYS A 310 -13.06 18.38 -4.56
CA LYS A 310 -12.03 19.24 -3.98
C LYS A 310 -11.04 19.62 -5.07
N LYS A 311 -11.05 20.91 -5.44
CA LYS A 311 -10.13 21.43 -6.45
C LYS A 311 -8.68 21.31 -5.98
N GLY A 312 -7.90 20.53 -6.71
CA GLY A 312 -6.49 20.23 -6.42
C GLY A 312 -6.27 18.72 -6.35
N ASN A 313 -5.36 18.19 -7.18
CA ASN A 313 -5.11 16.74 -7.35
C ASN A 313 -4.50 16.04 -6.13
N SER A 314 -4.61 16.62 -4.95
CA SER A 314 -3.93 16.17 -3.74
C SER A 314 -4.88 15.53 -2.72
N ILE A 315 -6.17 15.42 -3.02
CA ILE A 315 -7.12 14.75 -2.12
C ILE A 315 -7.74 13.55 -2.82
N TYR A 316 -7.59 12.40 -2.19
CA TYR A 316 -8.14 11.12 -2.60
C TYR A 316 -9.20 10.69 -1.60
N ARG A 317 -10.16 9.89 -2.07
CA ARG A 317 -11.04 9.09 -1.23
C ARG A 317 -10.45 7.70 -1.13
N VAL A 318 -10.27 7.24 0.10
CA VAL A 318 -9.96 5.85 0.40
C VAL A 318 -11.27 5.18 0.75
N ILE A 319 -11.62 4.15 0.00
CA ILE A 319 -12.93 3.52 0.07
C ILE A 319 -12.72 2.06 0.41
N VAL A 320 -13.32 1.63 1.52
CA VAL A 320 -13.24 0.26 2.02
C VAL A 320 -14.62 -0.34 2.00
N ALA A 321 -14.81 -1.39 1.21
CA ALA A 321 -15.99 -2.23 1.29
C ALA A 321 -15.67 -3.47 2.14
N TYR A 322 -16.57 -3.88 3.02
CA TYR A 322 -16.32 -4.99 3.93
C TYR A 322 -17.58 -5.80 4.24
N GLU A 323 -17.39 -7.06 4.60
CA GLU A 323 -18.47 -7.95 5.03
C GLU A 323 -19.03 -7.55 6.40
N GLN A 324 -20.35 -7.62 6.54
CA GLN A 324 -21.04 -7.51 7.82
C GLN A 324 -22.25 -8.46 7.86
N PRO A 325 -22.81 -8.78 9.04
CA PRO A 325 -24.06 -9.53 9.10
C PRO A 325 -25.15 -8.89 8.22
N GLY A 326 -25.66 -9.66 7.26
CA GLY A 326 -26.71 -9.23 6.33
C GLY A 326 -26.25 -8.49 5.07
N GLY A 327 -24.94 -8.36 4.81
CA GLY A 327 -24.49 -7.85 3.51
C GLY A 327 -23.07 -7.29 3.48
N ILE A 328 -22.85 -6.38 2.53
CA ILE A 328 -21.59 -5.63 2.38
C ILE A 328 -21.83 -4.16 2.76
N ASP A 329 -20.97 -3.60 3.60
CA ASP A 329 -20.90 -2.15 3.87
C ASP A 329 -19.74 -1.47 3.16
N CYS A 330 -19.78 -0.14 3.09
CA CYS A 330 -18.67 0.71 2.70
C CYS A 330 -18.41 1.74 3.78
N ARG A 331 -17.14 2.11 3.90
CA ARG A 331 -16.75 3.41 4.46
C ARG A 331 -15.85 4.15 3.51
N GLN A 332 -15.88 5.47 3.65
CA GLN A 332 -15.05 6.38 2.89
C GLN A 332 -14.26 7.27 3.84
N PHE A 333 -13.02 7.52 3.47
CA PHE A 333 -12.09 8.36 4.21
C PHE A 333 -11.48 9.36 3.23
N SER A 334 -11.17 10.56 3.72
CA SER A 334 -10.41 11.54 2.94
C SER A 334 -8.92 11.36 3.21
N TYR A 335 -8.12 11.33 2.16
CA TYR A 335 -6.67 11.24 2.21
C TYR A 335 -6.04 12.45 1.52
N ASN A 336 -5.21 13.22 2.23
CA ASN A 336 -4.57 14.42 1.69
C ASN A 336 -3.06 14.20 1.54
N VAL A 337 -2.59 14.14 0.28
CA VAL A 337 -1.21 13.85 -0.08
C VAL A 337 -0.23 14.93 0.42
N VAL A 338 -0.67 16.19 0.50
CA VAL A 338 0.24 17.30 0.85
C VAL A 338 0.78 17.16 2.27
N GLY A 339 -0.04 16.66 3.20
CA GLY A 339 0.37 16.47 4.60
C GLY A 339 1.50 15.45 4.75
N ASP A 340 1.47 14.37 3.99
CA ASP A 340 2.49 13.31 4.12
C ASP A 340 3.85 13.70 3.56
N VAL A 341 3.86 14.54 2.52
CA VAL A 341 5.14 15.06 2.02
C VAL A 341 5.83 15.81 3.14
N GLU A 342 5.12 16.71 3.85
CA GLU A 342 5.70 17.44 4.99
C GLU A 342 6.20 16.50 6.10
N ASP A 343 5.49 15.42 6.41
CA ASP A 343 5.91 14.43 7.41
C ASP A 343 7.17 13.66 6.99
N ILE A 344 7.28 13.27 5.71
CA ILE A 344 8.48 12.64 5.17
C ILE A 344 9.68 13.61 5.24
N TRP A 345 9.49 14.86 4.80
CA TRP A 345 10.54 15.88 4.87
C TRP A 345 10.98 16.13 6.31
N ASN A 346 10.04 16.19 7.26
CA ASN A 346 10.35 16.38 8.67
C ASN A 346 11.13 15.20 9.26
N ALA A 347 10.76 13.96 8.91
CA ALA A 347 11.47 12.76 9.35
C ALA A 347 12.90 12.70 8.78
N GLU A 348 13.06 12.92 7.47
CA GLU A 348 14.38 12.91 6.83
C GLU A 348 15.27 14.06 7.31
N MET A 349 14.72 15.28 7.44
CA MET A 349 15.45 16.42 8.01
C MET A 349 15.82 16.20 9.47
N PHE A 350 15.02 15.48 10.25
CA PHE A 350 15.39 15.09 11.61
C PHE A 350 16.59 14.13 11.60
N PHE A 351 16.61 13.11 10.75
CA PHE A 351 17.76 12.19 10.63
C PHE A 351 19.02 12.88 10.09
N VAL A 352 18.88 13.77 9.10
CA VAL A 352 20.00 14.57 8.57
C VAL A 352 20.48 15.57 9.64
N GLY A 353 19.59 16.17 10.41
CA GLY A 353 19.93 17.06 11.52
C GLY A 353 20.68 16.34 12.65
N VAL A 354 20.23 15.15 13.04
CA VAL A 354 20.91 14.30 14.03
C VAL A 354 22.25 13.77 13.49
N GLY A 355 22.30 13.38 12.21
CA GLY A 355 23.52 12.93 11.54
C GLY A 355 24.56 14.05 11.43
N LEU A 356 24.16 15.25 11.02
CA LEU A 356 25.03 16.42 10.91
C LEU A 356 25.49 16.93 12.27
N SER A 357 24.63 16.93 13.29
CA SER A 357 25.03 17.30 14.65
C SER A 357 25.99 16.27 15.26
N THR A 358 25.77 14.97 15.03
CA THR A 358 26.71 13.91 15.43
C THR A 358 28.04 14.05 14.72
N LEU A 359 28.02 14.25 13.39
CA LEU A 359 29.23 14.48 12.58
C LEU A 359 29.96 15.75 13.05
N PHE A 360 29.23 16.82 13.37
CA PHE A 360 29.79 18.06 13.89
C PHE A 360 30.44 17.87 15.26
N VAL A 361 29.82 17.11 16.16
CA VAL A 361 30.41 16.75 17.47
C VAL A 361 31.67 15.89 17.28
N CYS A 362 31.66 14.92 16.36
CA CYS A 362 32.85 14.12 16.03
C CYS A 362 33.98 14.97 15.45
N ILE A 363 33.68 15.90 14.54
CA ILE A 363 34.64 16.84 13.97
C ILE A 363 35.18 17.77 15.07
N LEU A 364 34.32 18.30 15.94
CA LEU A 364 34.73 19.18 17.04
C LEU A 364 35.61 18.44 18.05
N ALA A 365 35.27 17.20 18.41
CA ALA A 365 36.09 16.36 19.29
C ALA A 365 37.46 16.05 18.66
N PHE A 366 37.48 15.78 17.35
CA PHE A 366 38.73 15.56 16.61
C PHE A 366 39.60 16.82 16.55
N LEU A 367 39.00 17.99 16.30
CA LEU A 367 39.69 19.28 16.31
C LEU A 367 40.20 19.64 17.71
N LEU A 368 39.43 19.38 18.77
CA LEU A 368 39.88 19.56 20.16
C LEU A 368 41.02 18.60 20.52
N HIS A 369 40.99 17.36 20.03
CA HIS A 369 42.09 16.40 20.20
C HIS A 369 43.37 16.87 19.49
N LEU A 370 43.25 17.39 18.26
CA LEU A 370 44.38 17.99 17.53
C LEU A 370 44.91 19.24 18.24
N ASN A 371 44.03 20.10 18.75
CA ASN A 371 44.41 21.31 19.47
C ASN A 371 45.16 20.98 20.76
N HIS A 372 44.72 19.97 21.51
CA HIS A 372 45.44 19.50 22.71
C HIS A 372 46.84 18.95 22.40
N LYS A 373 47.01 18.30 21.24
CA LYS A 373 48.33 17.80 20.80
C LYS A 373 49.25 18.90 20.27
N LEU A 374 48.70 19.93 19.65
CA LEU A 374 49.47 21.02 19.06
C LEU A 374 49.81 22.13 20.05
N PHE A 375 49.01 22.30 21.11
CA PHE A 375 49.14 23.42 22.07
C PHE A 375 49.35 22.97 23.52
N SER A 376 49.74 21.72 23.77
CA SER A 376 50.27 21.37 25.09
C SER A 376 51.56 22.18 25.32
N PRO A 377 51.58 23.15 26.25
CA PRO A 377 52.78 23.94 26.50
C PRO A 377 53.86 23.00 27.01
N ARG A 378 55.10 23.18 26.55
CA ARG A 378 56.23 22.58 27.26
C ARG A 378 56.22 23.18 28.66
N LYS A 379 56.36 22.30 29.66
CA LYS A 379 56.30 22.64 31.10
C LYS A 379 57.28 23.76 31.52
N SER A 380 58.21 24.17 30.65
CA SER A 380 59.17 25.24 30.83
C SER A 380 58.62 26.66 30.68
N ASP A 381 57.43 26.85 30.08
CA ASP A 381 56.99 28.18 29.63
C ASP A 381 55.92 28.82 30.55
N LEU A 382 55.58 28.18 31.68
CA LEU A 382 54.46 28.56 32.56
C LEU A 382 54.87 29.30 33.86
N GLU A 383 56.13 29.69 34.04
CA GLU A 383 56.62 30.34 35.28
C GLU A 383 56.88 31.85 35.19
N SER A 384 56.53 32.55 34.09
CA SER A 384 56.92 33.97 33.92
C SER A 384 55.79 35.00 33.80
N LEU A 385 54.53 34.66 34.05
CA LEU A 385 53.42 35.63 33.94
C LEU A 385 52.44 35.54 35.12
N GLN A 386 52.83 36.13 36.25
CA GLN A 386 51.91 36.60 37.28
C GLN A 386 52.12 38.10 37.48
N GLU A 387 51.30 38.92 36.82
CA GLU A 387 51.01 40.28 37.30
C GLU A 387 49.48 40.51 37.32
N PRO A 388 48.96 41.25 38.32
CA PRO A 388 47.54 41.46 38.51
C PRO A 388 47.07 42.72 37.78
N LEU A 389 46.02 42.62 36.97
CA LEU A 389 45.34 43.79 36.42
C LEU A 389 43.90 43.89 36.94
N ASN A 390 43.71 44.95 37.72
CA ASN A 390 42.44 45.53 38.15
C ASN A 390 41.61 46.04 36.97
N ASP A 391 40.31 45.80 37.07
CA ASP A 391 39.20 46.75 36.95
C ASP A 391 39.37 47.94 35.97
N ARG A 392 38.82 47.79 34.75
CA ARG A 392 38.33 48.92 33.93
C ARG A 392 37.07 48.53 33.16
N ASN A 393 36.00 49.24 33.49
CA ASN A 393 34.82 49.43 32.65
C ASN A 393 35.21 50.20 31.39
N ASP A 394 35.00 49.60 30.21
CA ASP A 394 34.82 50.37 28.97
C ASP A 394 33.69 49.76 28.15
N ARG A 395 32.69 50.61 27.84
CA ARG A 395 31.61 50.34 26.91
C ARG A 395 32.12 50.66 25.50
N GLU A 396 32.30 49.63 24.68
CA GLU A 396 32.42 49.80 23.23
C GLU A 396 31.20 49.23 22.49
N THR A 397 30.73 50.05 21.55
CA THR A 397 29.68 49.82 20.56
C THR A 397 30.17 48.79 19.53
N ILE A 398 29.39 47.75 19.26
CA ILE A 398 29.72 46.76 18.20
C ILE A 398 29.11 47.22 16.87
N ASN A 399 29.97 47.29 15.85
CA ASN A 399 29.65 47.48 14.43
C ASN A 399 29.12 46.18 13.79
N ASP A 400 28.20 46.33 12.84
CA ASP A 400 27.70 45.26 11.97
C ASP A 400 28.84 44.58 11.19
N GLN A 401 28.86 43.24 11.17
CA GLN A 401 29.80 42.48 10.33
C GLN A 401 29.11 42.01 9.06
N THR A 402 29.62 42.47 7.92
CA THR A 402 29.28 41.96 6.59
C THR A 402 30.41 41.02 6.14
N ILE A 403 30.08 39.78 5.80
CA ILE A 403 31.03 38.84 5.19
C ILE A 403 30.61 38.64 3.73
N VAL A 404 31.54 38.91 2.80
CA VAL A 404 31.36 38.67 1.37
C VAL A 404 32.31 37.56 0.94
N ARG A 405 31.77 36.47 0.38
CA ARG A 405 32.58 35.41 -0.22
C ARG A 405 31.84 34.84 -1.43
N GLY A 406 32.46 34.90 -2.61
CA GLY A 406 31.95 34.25 -3.82
C GLY A 406 30.71 34.87 -4.46
N GLY A 407 30.48 36.19 -4.31
CA GLY A 407 29.35 36.88 -4.94
C GLY A 407 28.04 36.83 -4.15
N THR A 408 28.01 36.16 -2.99
CA THR A 408 26.88 36.19 -2.07
C THR A 408 27.17 37.11 -0.89
N VAL A 409 26.24 38.02 -0.61
CA VAL A 409 26.26 38.89 0.57
C VAL A 409 25.28 38.33 1.59
N VAL A 410 25.76 38.05 2.80
CA VAL A 410 24.91 37.63 3.92
C VAL A 410 25.00 38.68 5.00
N THR A 411 23.85 39.26 5.34
CA THR A 411 23.71 40.23 6.44
C THR A 411 22.87 39.60 7.54
N ALA A 412 23.46 39.43 8.72
CA ALA A 412 22.76 38.91 9.89
C ALA A 412 22.37 40.06 10.83
N PHE A 413 21.11 40.09 11.25
CA PHE A 413 20.63 41.02 12.27
C PHE A 413 20.21 40.25 13.52
N GLY A 414 20.74 40.64 14.68
CA GLY A 414 20.34 40.03 15.95
C GLY A 414 20.87 40.79 17.15
N ARG A 415 20.08 40.79 18.24
CA ARG A 415 20.50 41.28 19.56
C ARG A 415 20.56 40.08 20.50
N ARG A 416 21.75 39.83 21.07
CA ARG A 416 22.11 38.77 22.04
C ARG A 416 21.35 37.44 21.89
N GLY A 417 22.00 36.49 21.24
CA GLY A 417 21.76 35.06 21.43
C GLY A 417 20.66 34.43 20.57
N THR A 418 19.98 35.18 19.71
CA THR A 418 19.06 34.62 18.72
C THR A 418 19.18 35.33 17.37
N VAL A 419 19.45 34.57 16.31
CA VAL A 419 19.32 35.03 14.92
C VAL A 419 17.84 34.89 14.58
N ARG A 420 17.16 36.01 14.28
CA ARG A 420 15.72 36.00 13.97
C ARG A 420 15.41 35.97 12.48
N ASP A 421 16.35 36.35 11.63
CA ASP A 421 16.11 36.43 10.19
C ASP A 421 17.41 36.25 9.42
N LEU A 422 17.36 35.43 8.37
CA LEU A 422 18.47 35.20 7.45
C LEU A 422 17.95 35.46 6.04
N ARG A 423 18.42 36.53 5.39
CA ARG A 423 18.05 36.85 4.02
C ARG A 423 19.23 36.58 3.10
N VAL A 424 19.00 35.72 2.10
CA VAL A 424 19.94 35.42 1.03
C VAL A 424 19.37 36.04 -0.25
N ALA A 425 20.07 37.01 -0.82
CA ALA A 425 19.76 37.50 -2.16
C ALA A 425 20.66 36.76 -3.16
N ALA A 426 20.05 36.03 -4.10
CA ALA A 426 20.73 35.49 -5.26
C ALA A 426 20.41 36.39 -6.46
N ASP A 427 21.43 37.05 -7.01
CA ASP A 427 21.31 37.72 -8.30
C ASP A 427 21.24 36.66 -9.40
N GLY A 428 20.13 36.62 -10.12
CA GLY A 428 19.89 35.66 -11.18
C GLY A 428 18.85 36.16 -12.18
N GLY A 429 19.22 37.21 -12.93
CA GLY A 429 18.46 37.65 -14.09
C GLY A 429 18.61 36.68 -15.26
N LEU A 430 17.48 36.21 -15.80
CA LEU A 430 17.39 35.70 -17.17
C LEU A 430 16.23 36.41 -17.86
N GLY A 431 16.59 37.22 -18.86
CA GLY A 431 15.67 37.92 -19.73
C GLY A 431 15.04 36.97 -20.75
N PHE A 432 13.78 37.25 -21.07
CA PHE A 432 13.09 36.67 -22.21
C PHE A 432 13.52 37.38 -23.50
N SER A 433 13.85 36.59 -24.52
CA SER A 433 13.61 36.89 -25.93
C SER A 433 13.20 35.61 -26.65
#